data_AF-A0A925NXP9-F1
#
_entry.id   AF-A0A925NXP9-F1
#
_cell.length_a   1.000
_cell.length_b   1.000
_cell.length_c   1.000
_cell.angle_alpha   90.00
_cell.angle_beta   90.00
_cell.angle_gamma   90.00
#
_symmetry.space_group_name_H-M   'P 1'
#
loop_
_entity.id
_entity.type
_entity.pdbx_description
1 polymer ?
#
loop_
_entity_poly.entity_id
_entity_poly.type
_entity_poly.pdbx_seq_one_letter_code
_entity_poly.pdbx_strand_id
1 'polypeptide(L)'
;MSDQHSSHEDIQKHIKVYLYIFGALLIGTVITVLASKIHFGSHTMNIAVALIIASVKAFLVAGYFMHLISERKMIYSILVTTVFFLISLMFLTIWSMDPKSLIHFK
;
A
#
# COMPACT_ATOMS: atom_id res chain seq x y z
N MET A 1 -8.20 -8.02 45.43
CA MET A 1 -8.84 -8.95 44.47
C MET A 1 -9.51 -8.09 43.40
N SER A 2 -8.70 -7.45 42.56
CA SER A 2 -9.12 -6.34 41.68
C SER A 2 -8.46 -6.38 40.29
N ASP A 3 -7.77 -7.46 39.93
CA ASP A 3 -6.88 -7.51 38.77
C ASP A 3 -7.47 -8.21 37.53
N GLN A 4 -8.78 -8.50 37.52
CA GLN A 4 -9.41 -9.29 36.45
C GLN A 4 -10.37 -8.49 35.54
N HIS A 5 -10.61 -7.21 35.80
CA HIS A 5 -11.48 -6.37 34.95
C HIS A 5 -10.74 -5.56 33.86
N SER A 6 -9.42 -5.37 33.96
CA SER A 6 -8.64 -4.57 33.00
C SER A 6 -8.18 -5.33 31.74
N SER A 7 -8.19 -6.67 31.74
CA SER A 7 -7.71 -7.48 30.61
C SER A 7 -8.70 -7.56 29.43
N HIS A 8 -10.00 -7.63 29.71
CA HIS A 8 -10.99 -7.87 28.66
C HIS A 8 -11.26 -6.63 27.79
N GLU A 9 -11.23 -5.41 28.35
CA GLU A 9 -11.51 -4.19 27.59
C GLU A 9 -10.45 -3.83 26.56
N ASP A 10 -9.17 -4.07 26.86
CA ASP A 10 -8.07 -3.75 25.92
C ASP A 10 -8.08 -4.70 24.73
N ILE A 11 -8.34 -5.99 24.96
CA ILE A 11 -8.46 -7.00 23.89
C ILE A 11 -9.61 -6.64 22.93
N GLN A 12 -10.75 -6.18 23.45
CA GLN A 12 -11.88 -5.81 22.60
C GLN A 12 -11.60 -4.60 21.70
N LYS A 13 -10.78 -3.64 22.14
CA LYS A 13 -10.36 -2.50 21.32
C LYS A 13 -9.50 -2.94 20.15
N HIS A 14 -8.54 -3.84 20.38
CA HIS A 14 -7.69 -4.38 19.32
C HIS A 14 -8.49 -5.16 18.26
N ILE A 15 -9.48 -5.94 18.68
CA ILE A 15 -10.36 -6.69 17.78
C ILE A 15 -11.23 -5.76 16.92
N LYS A 16 -11.81 -4.70 17.52
CA LYS A 16 -12.62 -3.72 16.78
C LYS A 16 -11.81 -3.00 15.70
N VAL A 17 -10.56 -2.61 16.02
CA VAL A 17 -9.64 -2.01 15.06
C VAL A 17 -9.37 -2.97 13.91
N TYR A 18 -9.03 -4.23 14.21
CA TYR A 18 -8.77 -5.25 13.19
C TYR A 18 -9.97 -5.50 12.26
N LEU A 19 -11.18 -5.54 12.81
CA LEU A 19 -12.42 -5.66 12.03
C LEU A 19 -12.66 -4.46 11.13
N TYR A 20 -12.38 -3.23 11.60
CA TYR A 20 -12.53 -2.03 10.79
C TYR A 20 -11.56 -2.02 9.60
N ILE A 21 -10.32 -2.44 9.83
CA ILE A 21 -9.27 -2.58 8.80
C ILE A 21 -9.65 -3.66 7.79
N PHE A 22 -10.08 -4.82 8.29
CA PHE A 22 -10.56 -5.91 7.45
C PHE A 22 -11.71 -5.45 6.53
N GLY A 23 -12.65 -4.68 7.08
CA GLY A 23 -13.71 -4.03 6.30
C GLY A 23 -13.15 -3.08 5.24
N ALA A 24 -12.22 -2.19 5.60
CA ALA A 24 -11.60 -1.25 4.66
C ALA A 24 -10.82 -1.96 3.53
N LEU A 25 -10.17 -3.09 3.81
CA LEU A 25 -9.49 -3.92 2.82
C LEU A 25 -10.47 -4.63 1.89
N LEU A 26 -11.58 -5.14 2.43
CA LEU A 26 -12.66 -5.72 1.62
C LEU A 26 -13.25 -4.67 0.67
N ILE A 27 -13.54 -3.48 1.18
CA ILE A 27 -14.03 -2.35 0.40
C ILE A 27 -13.02 -1.97 -0.69
N GLY A 28 -11.74 -1.83 -0.35
CA GLY A 28 -10.68 -1.55 -1.32
C GLY A 28 -10.58 -2.61 -2.42
N THR A 29 -10.78 -3.89 -2.08
CA THR A 29 -10.80 -5.00 -3.04
C THR A 29 -12.00 -4.90 -3.98
N VAL A 30 -13.19 -4.66 -3.45
CA VAL A 30 -14.41 -4.47 -4.26
C VAL A 30 -14.24 -3.28 -5.21
N ILE A 31 -13.73 -2.15 -4.71
CA ILE A 31 -13.44 -0.97 -5.55
C ILE A 31 -12.43 -1.30 -6.64
N THR A 32 -11.39 -2.09 -6.35
CA THR A 32 -10.38 -2.48 -7.36
C THR A 32 -11.00 -3.36 -8.44
N VAL A 33 -11.86 -4.32 -8.08
CA VAL A 33 -12.56 -5.18 -9.04
C VAL A 33 -13.52 -4.36 -9.90
N LEU A 34 -14.23 -3.39 -9.32
CA LEU A 34 -15.12 -2.50 -10.06
C LEU A 34 -14.33 -1.58 -11.00
N ALA A 35 -13.23 -0.99 -10.53
CA ALA A 35 -12.34 -0.17 -11.36
C ALA A 35 -11.74 -0.98 -12.51
N SER A 36 -11.37 -2.25 -12.26
CA SER A 36 -10.86 -3.16 -13.31
C SER A 36 -11.93 -3.59 -14.31
N LYS A 37 -13.23 -3.48 -13.97
CA LYS A 37 -14.34 -3.81 -14.88
C LYS A 37 -14.77 -2.60 -15.73
N ILE A 38 -14.46 -1.38 -15.30
CA ILE A 38 -14.72 -0.18 -16.10
C ILE A 38 -13.61 -0.05 -17.13
N HIS A 39 -13.92 -0.36 -18.39
CA HIS A 39 -13.02 -0.17 -19.51
C HIS A 39 -12.95 1.34 -19.84
N PHE A 40 -12.08 2.08 -19.16
CA PHE A 40 -11.69 3.39 -19.68
C PHE A 40 -10.86 3.10 -20.93
N GLY A 41 -11.29 3.59 -22.10
CA GLY A 41 -10.82 3.17 -23.43
C GLY A 41 -9.32 3.34 -23.75
N SER A 42 -8.46 3.64 -22.77
CA SER A 42 -7.01 3.65 -22.89
C SER A 42 -6.37 2.71 -21.87
N HIS A 43 -5.69 1.67 -22.35
CA HIS A 43 -5.06 0.61 -21.55
C HIS A 43 -4.12 1.15 -20.46
N THR A 44 -3.43 2.26 -20.76
CA THR A 44 -2.48 2.93 -19.85
C THR A 44 -3.17 3.55 -18.64
N MET A 45 -4.36 4.13 -18.83
CA MET A 45 -5.14 4.77 -17.77
C MET A 45 -5.64 3.72 -16.76
N ASN A 46 -6.09 2.57 -17.24
CA ASN A 46 -6.56 1.47 -16.39
C ASN A 46 -5.43 0.94 -15.50
N ILE A 47 -4.23 0.77 -16.06
CA ILE A 47 -3.05 0.30 -15.30
C ILE A 47 -2.64 1.32 -14.24
N ALA A 48 -2.61 2.60 -14.58
CA ALA A 48 -2.28 3.66 -13.63
C ALA A 48 -3.28 3.71 -12.45
N VAL A 49 -4.58 3.66 -12.74
CA VAL A 49 -5.63 3.64 -11.71
C VAL A 49 -5.52 2.38 -10.84
N ALA A 50 -5.30 1.21 -11.45
CA ALA A 50 -5.12 -0.04 -10.71
C ALA A 50 -3.90 0.01 -9.77
N LEU A 51 -2.78 0.60 -10.19
CA LEU A 51 -1.59 0.78 -9.37
C LEU A 51 -1.81 1.74 -8.20
N ILE A 52 -2.53 2.84 -8.41
CA ILE A 52 -2.86 3.79 -7.34
C ILE A 52 -3.72 3.11 -6.28
N ILE A 53 -4.80 2.44 -6.69
CA ILE A 53 -5.67 1.71 -5.76
C ILE A 53 -4.89 0.60 -5.06
N ALA A 54 -4.00 -0.09 -5.78
CA ALA A 54 -3.12 -1.10 -5.21
C ALA A 54 -2.11 -0.54 -4.20
N SER A 55 -1.65 0.69 -4.40
CA SER A 55 -0.74 1.35 -3.47
C SER A 55 -1.47 1.79 -2.19
N VAL A 56 -2.70 2.31 -2.34
CA VAL A 56 -3.54 2.71 -1.20
C VAL A 56 -3.90 1.52 -0.33
N LYS A 57 -4.34 0.40 -0.92
CA LYS A 57 -4.64 -0.82 -0.12
C LYS A 57 -3.39 -1.37 0.55
N ALA A 58 -2.23 -1.37 -0.13
CA ALA A 58 -0.97 -1.85 0.43
C ALA A 58 -0.48 -0.97 1.57
N PHE A 59 -0.67 0.35 1.48
CA PHE A 59 -0.39 1.29 2.56
C PHE A 59 -1.32 1.08 3.75
N LEU A 60 -2.61 0.82 3.49
CA LEU A 60 -3.57 0.47 4.55
C LEU A 60 -3.18 -0.85 5.23
N VAL A 61 -2.82 -1.89 4.47
CA VAL A 61 -2.29 -3.14 5.04
C VAL A 61 -1.03 -2.86 5.86
N ALA A 62 -0.03 -2.17 5.30
CA ALA A 62 1.25 -1.94 5.99
C ALA A 62 1.10 -1.08 7.25
N GLY A 63 0.28 -0.03 7.20
CA GLY A 63 0.05 0.85 8.34
C GLY A 63 -0.75 0.19 9.47
N TYR A 64 -1.71 -0.68 9.11
CA TYR A 64 -2.67 -1.22 10.08
C TYR A 64 -2.40 -2.66 10.52
N PHE A 65 -1.99 -3.56 9.62
CA PHE A 65 -1.62 -4.94 9.97
C PHE A 65 -0.25 -5.02 10.66
N MET A 66 0.62 -4.01 10.47
CA MET A 66 2.00 -4.02 10.97
C MET A 66 2.27 -3.10 12.18
N HIS A 67 1.22 -2.70 12.92
CA HIS A 67 1.34 -2.18 14.29
C HIS A 67 2.23 -0.92 14.45
N LEU A 68 1.75 0.24 13.98
CA LEU A 68 2.42 1.54 14.25
C LEU A 68 1.77 2.41 15.33
N ILE A 69 0.61 2.04 15.88
CA ILE A 69 -0.04 2.90 16.87
C ILE A 69 0.64 2.83 18.25
N SER A 70 1.51 1.85 18.52
CA SER A 70 2.05 1.71 19.89
C SER A 70 3.56 1.46 20.06
N GLU A 71 4.36 0.89 19.13
CA GLU A 71 5.68 0.37 19.61
C GLU A 71 6.94 0.35 18.72
N ARG A 72 6.94 0.51 17.38
CA ARG A 72 8.20 0.36 16.60
C ARG A 72 8.32 1.29 15.37
N LYS A 73 8.71 2.56 15.59
CA LYS A 73 9.10 3.53 14.53
C LYS A 73 10.20 3.03 13.57
N MET A 74 11.03 2.09 13.99
CA MET A 74 12.20 1.61 13.24
C MET A 74 11.81 0.92 11.92
N ILE A 75 10.73 0.14 11.90
CA ILE A 75 10.30 -0.63 10.72
C ILE A 75 9.79 0.30 9.61
N TYR A 76 9.11 1.40 9.97
CA TYR A 76 8.65 2.40 9.01
C TYR A 76 9.82 3.05 8.26
N SER A 77 10.91 3.37 8.98
CA SER A 77 12.11 3.98 8.39
C SER A 77 12.75 3.06 7.34
N ILE A 78 12.87 1.76 7.65
CA ILE A 78 13.43 0.77 6.73
C ILE A 78 12.51 0.57 5.53
N LEU A 79 11.19 0.44 5.75
CA LEU A 79 10.22 0.24 4.67
C LEU A 79 10.17 1.44 3.71
N VAL A 80 10.18 2.67 4.24
CA VAL A 80 10.29 3.89 3.43
C VAL A 80 11.60 3.92 2.65
N THR A 81 12.72 3.55 3.28
CA THR A 81 14.03 3.48 2.60
C THR A 81 14.03 2.45 1.47
N THR A 82 13.46 1.27 1.69
CA THR A 82 13.34 0.22 0.65
C THR A 82 12.46 0.68 -0.51
N VAL A 83 11.30 1.30 -0.24
CA VAL A 83 10.41 1.84 -1.28
C VAL A 83 11.08 2.96 -2.06
N PHE A 84 11.75 3.89 -1.37
CA PHE A 84 12.51 4.97 -2.00
C PHE A 84 13.61 4.44 -2.92
N PHE A 85 14.35 3.44 -2.45
CA PHE A 85 15.38 2.76 -3.24
C PHE A 85 14.78 2.06 -4.46
N LEU A 86 13.64 1.38 -4.30
CA LEU A 86 12.95 0.71 -5.40
C LEU A 86 12.49 1.71 -6.48
N ILE A 87 11.91 2.84 -6.07
CA ILE A 87 11.47 3.90 -6.98
C ILE A 87 12.69 4.51 -7.71
N SER A 88 13.79 4.76 -7.00
CA SER A 88 15.03 5.24 -7.61
C SER A 88 15.56 4.26 -8.67
N LEU A 89 15.56 2.95 -8.38
CA LEU A 89 15.98 1.94 -9.35
C LEU A 89 15.01 1.87 -10.54
N MET A 90 13.70 1.87 -10.32
CA MET A 90 12.71 1.90 -11.40
C MET A 90 12.90 3.11 -12.32
N PHE A 91 13.17 4.29 -11.74
CA PHE A 91 13.45 5.51 -12.49
C PHE A 91 14.75 5.40 -13.28
N LEU A 92 15.83 4.90 -12.66
CA LEU A 92 17.12 4.67 -13.31
C LEU A 92 17.01 3.66 -14.46
N THR A 93 16.25 2.57 -14.29
CA THR A 93 16.00 1.59 -15.34
C THR A 93 15.21 2.19 -16.50
N ILE A 94 14.17 3.00 -16.24
CA ILE A 94 13.43 3.71 -17.29
C ILE A 94 14.35 4.67 -18.06
N TRP A 95 15.18 5.42 -17.35
CA TRP A 95 16.11 6.38 -17.96
C TRP A 95 17.19 5.68 -18.77
N SER A 96 17.70 4.55 -18.26
CA SER A 96 18.66 3.70 -18.98
C SER A 96 18.04 2.98 -20.18
N MET A 97 16.73 2.71 -20.16
CA MET A 97 16.00 2.09 -21.26
C MET A 97 15.47 3.09 -22.30
N ASP A 98 15.57 4.40 -22.05
CA ASP A 98 15.20 5.44 -23.02
C ASP A 98 16.29 5.48 -24.13
N PRO A 99 16.06 4.89 -25.33
CA PRO A 99 17.06 4.81 -26.39
C PRO A 99 17.11 6.11 -27.19
N LYS A 100 17.00 7.26 -26.53
CA LYS A 100 17.10 8.58 -27.18
C LYS A 100 18.54 9.00 -27.51
N SER A 101 19.52 8.15 -27.22
CA SER A 101 20.90 8.32 -27.71
C SER A 101 21.18 7.60 -29.04
N LEU A 102 20.27 6.74 -29.54
CA LEU A 102 20.50 5.95 -30.76
C LEU A 102 19.78 6.48 -32.03
N ILE A 103 19.15 7.66 -31.97
CA ILE A 103 18.46 8.28 -33.11
C ILE A 103 19.21 9.52 -33.64
N HIS A 104 20.23 10.02 -32.91
CA HIS A 104 21.04 11.17 -33.33
C HIS A 104 22.32 10.81 -34.10
N PHE A 105 22.50 9.53 -34.46
CA PHE A 105 23.69 8.99 -35.14
C PHE A 105 23.41 8.45 -36.55
N LYS A 106 22.34 8.91 -37.23
CA LYS A 106 22.13 8.64 -38.65
C LYS A 106 21.87 9.91 -39.44
#